data_AF-V5SGM0-F1
#
_entry.id   AF-V5SGM0-F1
#
_cell.length_a   1.000
_cell.length_b   1.000
_cell.length_c   1.000
_cell.angle_alpha   90.00
_cell.angle_beta   90.00
_cell.angle_gamma   90.00
#
_symmetry.space_group_name_H-M   'P 1'
#
loop_
_entity.id
_entity.type
_entity.pdbx_description
1 polymer ?
#
loop_
_entity_poly.entity_id
_entity_poly.type
_entity_poly.pdbx_seq_one_letter_code
_entity_poly.pdbx_strand_id
1 'polypeptide(L)'
;MSDGLKITPETALERIFTVIREEASANPAFARRMLEAAGVTVTFTGAVAAQMADPILVASRSDYPAFREAFMTFSEKELKDLAKNFALATQEQIKSVKTKPKAAGLVDLLWEGANRKLAERRLRGSSP
;
A
#
# COMPACT_ATOMS: atom_id res chain seq x y z
N MET A 1 12.68 -26.21 -43.40
CA MET A 1 13.46 -24.97 -43.19
C MET A 1 12.86 -24.26 -42.00
N SER A 2 13.45 -24.44 -40.83
CA SER A 2 12.96 -23.79 -39.61
C SER A 2 13.82 -22.54 -39.43
N ASP A 3 13.34 -21.42 -39.96
CA ASP A 3 13.94 -20.12 -39.75
C ASP A 3 13.72 -19.77 -38.26
N GLY A 4 14.66 -20.18 -37.42
CA GLY A 4 14.60 -19.98 -35.99
C GLY A 4 14.58 -18.48 -35.74
N LEU A 5 13.48 -17.98 -35.17
CA LEU A 5 13.26 -16.56 -34.88
C LEU A 5 14.54 -15.95 -34.27
N LYS A 6 15.30 -15.22 -35.09
CA LYS A 6 16.41 -14.38 -34.63
C LYS A 6 15.79 -13.14 -33.99
N ILE A 7 15.26 -13.30 -32.79
CA ILE A 7 14.90 -12.16 -31.96
C ILE A 7 16.19 -11.52 -31.46
N THR A 8 16.25 -10.19 -31.53
CA THR A 8 17.36 -9.48 -30.91
C THR A 8 17.23 -9.56 -29.38
N PRO A 9 18.33 -9.40 -28.63
CA PRO A 9 18.27 -9.34 -27.17
C PRO A 9 17.27 -8.30 -26.66
N GLU A 10 17.17 -7.14 -27.31
CA GLU A 10 16.21 -6.08 -26.97
C GLU A 10 14.77 -6.55 -27.15
N THR A 11 14.49 -7.25 -28.26
CA THR A 11 13.17 -7.82 -28.54
C THR A 11 12.78 -8.88 -27.51
N ALA A 12 13.74 -9.69 -27.05
CA ALA A 12 13.51 -10.68 -26.00
C ALA A 12 13.20 -10.01 -24.66
N LEU A 13 13.96 -8.96 -24.30
CA LEU A 13 13.75 -8.19 -23.08
C LEU A 13 12.40 -7.48 -23.07
N GLU A 14 11.99 -6.84 -24.17
CA GLU A 14 10.67 -6.20 -24.25
C GLU A 14 9.53 -7.19 -24.05
N ARG A 15 9.64 -8.40 -24.60
CA ARG A 15 8.62 -9.45 -24.37
C ARG A 15 8.54 -9.84 -22.90
N ILE A 16 9.68 -10.02 -22.24
CA ILE A 16 9.73 -10.35 -20.82
C ILE A 16 9.12 -9.22 -19.99
N PHE A 17 9.50 -7.97 -20.26
CA PHE A 17 8.96 -6.81 -19.54
C PHE A 17 7.47 -6.61 -19.78
N THR A 18 6.97 -6.93 -20.98
CA THR A 18 5.55 -6.88 -21.30
C THR A 18 4.76 -7.86 -20.42
N VAL A 19 5.19 -9.12 -20.34
CA VAL A 19 4.54 -10.13 -19.48
C VAL A 19 4.58 -9.72 -18.00
N ILE A 20 5.71 -9.18 -17.52
CA ILE A 20 5.82 -8.70 -16.14
C ILE A 20 4.86 -7.53 -15.88
N ARG A 21 4.73 -6.59 -16.82
CA ARG A 21 3.78 -5.46 -16.72
C ARG A 21 2.34 -5.95 -16.69
N GLU A 22 1.98 -6.87 -17.58
CA GLU A 22 0.65 -7.46 -17.65
C GLU A 22 0.28 -8.17 -16.34
N GLU A 23 1.17 -9.04 -15.83
CA GLU A 23 0.95 -9.74 -14.57
C GLU A 23 0.87 -8.78 -13.39
N ALA A 24 1.73 -7.75 -13.32
CA ALA A 24 1.64 -6.74 -12.27
C ALA A 24 0.33 -5.94 -12.32
N SER A 25 -0.22 -5.71 -13.51
CA SER A 25 -1.52 -5.02 -13.65
C SER A 25 -2.70 -5.89 -13.25
N ALA A 26 -2.64 -7.20 -13.50
CA ALA A 26 -3.71 -8.15 -13.23
C ALA A 26 -3.66 -8.74 -11.81
N ASN A 27 -2.49 -8.76 -11.17
CA ASN A 27 -2.24 -9.43 -9.91
C ASN A 27 -1.65 -8.48 -8.85
N PRO A 28 -2.49 -7.90 -7.96
CA PRO A 28 -2.05 -6.96 -6.93
C PRO A 28 -0.98 -7.52 -5.98
N ALA A 29 -1.02 -8.82 -5.68
CA ALA A 29 -0.03 -9.45 -4.80
C ALA A 29 1.36 -9.58 -5.47
N PHE A 30 1.38 -9.83 -6.79
CA PHE A 30 2.62 -9.82 -7.55
C PHE A 30 3.18 -8.40 -7.67
N ALA A 31 2.34 -7.41 -7.98
CA ALA A 31 2.72 -6.00 -8.00
C ALA A 31 3.36 -5.58 -6.67
N ARG A 32 2.71 -5.90 -5.54
CA ARG A 32 3.24 -5.60 -4.21
C ARG A 32 4.65 -6.14 -3.98
N ARG A 33 4.90 -7.42 -4.31
CA ARG A 33 6.23 -8.04 -4.14
C ARG A 33 7.30 -7.38 -5.01
N MET A 34 6.96 -7.00 -6.25
CA MET A 34 7.89 -6.29 -7.14
C MET A 34 8.29 -4.93 -6.58
N LEU A 35 7.36 -4.21 -5.96
CA LEU A 35 7.60 -2.90 -5.35
C LEU A 35 8.46 -3.00 -4.08
N GLU A 36 8.20 -4.03 -3.27
CA GLU A 36 9.01 -4.34 -2.09
C GLU A 36 10.45 -4.68 -2.51
N ALA A 37 10.63 -5.49 -3.56
CA ALA A 37 11.94 -5.87 -4.09
C ALA A 37 12.70 -4.71 -4.74
N ALA A 38 12.00 -3.79 -5.43
CA ALA A 38 12.62 -2.65 -6.09
C ALA A 38 13.18 -1.61 -5.11
N GLY A 39 12.75 -1.61 -3.84
CA GLY A 39 13.14 -0.59 -2.86
C GLY A 39 12.66 0.83 -3.23
N VAL A 40 11.82 0.96 -4.27
CA VAL A 40 11.28 2.23 -4.74
C VAL A 40 9.96 2.51 -4.05
N THR A 41 9.81 3.72 -3.53
CA THR A 41 8.52 4.24 -3.06
C THR A 41 7.66 4.56 -4.27
N VAL A 42 6.75 3.67 -4.64
CA VAL A 42 5.78 3.94 -5.71
C VAL A 42 4.56 4.63 -5.11
N THR A 43 4.32 5.86 -5.57
CA THR A 43 3.12 6.62 -5.31
C THR A 43 2.01 6.07 -6.21
N PHE A 44 1.09 5.29 -5.65
CA PHE A 44 -0.08 4.83 -6.39
C PHE A 44 -1.09 5.97 -6.50
N THR A 45 -1.48 6.32 -7.72
CA THR A 45 -2.58 7.26 -7.98
C THR A 45 -3.80 6.53 -8.52
N GLY A 46 -5.00 6.91 -8.07
CA GLY A 46 -6.28 6.40 -8.59
C GLY A 46 -6.86 5.19 -7.83
N ALA A 47 -7.94 4.61 -8.36
CA ALA A 47 -8.76 3.58 -7.67
C ALA A 47 -8.01 2.29 -7.28
N VAL A 48 -6.90 1.97 -7.96
CA VAL A 48 -6.04 0.81 -7.66
C VAL A 48 -5.15 1.07 -6.44
N ALA A 49 -4.79 2.34 -6.18
CA ALA A 49 -4.09 2.75 -4.95
C ALA A 49 -4.92 2.42 -3.70
N ALA A 50 -6.24 2.57 -3.80
CA ALA A 50 -7.15 2.33 -2.70
C ALA A 50 -7.22 0.87 -2.25
N GLN A 51 -6.99 -0.07 -3.17
CA GLN A 51 -6.97 -1.51 -2.87
C GLN A 51 -5.60 -2.01 -2.39
N MET A 52 -4.53 -1.24 -2.59
CA MET A 52 -3.15 -1.61 -2.21
C MET A 52 -2.52 -0.72 -1.12
N ALA A 53 -3.24 0.29 -0.60
CA ALA A 53 -2.77 1.15 0.47
C ALA A 53 -2.76 0.42 1.82
N ASP A 54 -1.73 -0.37 2.08
CA ASP A 54 -1.41 -0.87 3.41
C ASP A 54 -0.98 0.32 4.29
N PRO A 55 -1.81 0.78 5.27
CA PRO A 55 -1.49 1.97 6.05
C PRO A 55 -0.23 1.77 6.91
N ILE A 56 0.12 0.53 7.27
CA ILE A 56 1.33 0.23 8.02
C ILE A 56 2.55 0.45 7.14
N LEU A 57 2.49 0.03 5.87
CA LEU A 57 3.58 0.22 4.91
C LEU A 57 3.78 1.71 4.59
N VAL A 58 2.70 2.44 4.33
CA VAL A 58 2.79 3.88 4.03
C VAL A 58 3.38 4.63 5.23
N ALA A 59 2.85 4.38 6.44
CA ALA A 59 3.38 5.00 7.67
C ALA A 59 4.85 4.67 7.95
N SER A 60 5.36 3.53 7.46
CA SER A 60 6.78 3.18 7.62
C SER A 60 7.73 3.96 6.69
N ARG A 61 7.19 4.56 5.62
CA ARG A 61 7.96 5.19 4.54
C ARG A 61 7.74 6.69 4.43
N SER A 62 6.73 7.24 5.10
CA SER A 62 6.35 8.64 4.99
C SER A 62 6.19 9.29 6.37
N ASP A 63 6.19 10.61 6.39
CA ASP A 63 5.75 11.37 7.54
C ASP A 63 4.22 11.50 7.57
N TYR A 64 3.70 12.09 8.65
CA TYR A 64 2.26 12.26 8.84
C TYR A 64 1.61 13.16 7.78
N PRO A 65 2.17 14.33 7.37
CA PRO A 65 1.61 15.13 6.28
C PRO A 65 1.41 14.36 4.98
N ALA A 66 2.42 13.62 4.51
CA ALA A 66 2.32 12.83 3.29
C ALA A 66 1.35 11.65 3.44
N PHE A 67 1.34 10.99 4.60
CA PHE A 67 0.35 9.96 4.91
C PHE A 67 -1.07 10.53 4.86
N ARG A 68 -1.27 11.70 5.48
CA ARG A 68 -2.56 12.36 5.54
C ARG A 68 -3.05 12.73 4.15
N GLU A 69 -2.19 13.30 3.30
CA GLU A 69 -2.52 13.60 1.91
C GLU A 69 -2.99 12.35 1.15
N ALA A 70 -2.26 11.24 1.27
CA ALA A 70 -2.59 10.00 0.59
C ALA A 70 -3.98 9.45 1.01
N PHE A 71 -4.25 9.39 2.31
CA PHE A 71 -5.48 8.79 2.83
C PHE A 71 -6.70 9.73 2.85
N MET A 72 -6.50 11.04 2.76
CA MET A 72 -7.60 12.01 2.66
C MET A 72 -8.38 11.91 1.34
N THR A 73 -7.87 11.20 0.34
CA THR A 73 -8.56 10.92 -0.92
C THR A 73 -9.65 9.83 -0.81
N PHE A 74 -9.66 9.08 0.29
CA PHE A 74 -10.57 7.96 0.52
C PHE A 74 -11.89 8.41 1.15
N SER A 75 -12.96 7.68 0.84
CA SER A 75 -14.24 7.86 1.51
C SER A 75 -14.18 7.40 2.98
N GLU A 76 -15.09 7.91 3.81
CA GLU A 76 -15.20 7.45 5.20
C GLU A 76 -15.43 5.94 5.34
N LYS A 77 -16.15 5.33 4.39
CA LYS A 77 -16.40 3.89 4.40
C LYS A 77 -15.09 3.13 4.21
N GLU A 78 -14.30 3.50 3.21
CA GLU A 78 -13.02 2.87 2.92
C GLU A 78 -12.04 3.05 4.09
N LEU A 79 -11.98 4.24 4.71
CA LEU A 79 -11.14 4.48 5.88
C LEU A 79 -11.52 3.59 7.07
N LYS A 80 -12.82 3.36 7.30
CA LYS A 80 -13.30 2.43 8.34
C LYS A 80 -12.96 0.98 8.01
N ASP A 81 -13.06 0.60 6.74
CA ASP A 81 -12.73 -0.74 6.27
C ASP A 81 -11.22 -1.01 6.41
N LEU A 82 -10.37 -0.05 6.04
CA LEU A 82 -8.91 -0.10 6.27
C LEU A 82 -8.56 -0.25 7.75
N ALA A 83 -9.18 0.56 8.62
CA ALA A 83 -8.90 0.53 10.06
C ALA A 83 -9.20 -0.85 10.68
N LYS A 84 -10.25 -1.53 10.19
CA LYS A 84 -10.63 -2.87 10.65
C LYS A 84 -9.78 -3.97 10.00
N ASN A 85 -9.63 -3.95 8.68
CA ASN A 85 -8.95 -5.01 7.92
C ASN A 85 -7.48 -5.14 8.31
N PHE A 86 -6.83 -4.03 8.65
CA PHE A 86 -5.44 -4.02 9.13
C PHE A 86 -5.35 -4.09 10.67
N ALA A 87 -6.48 -4.23 11.36
CA ALA A 87 -6.61 -4.23 12.83
C ALA A 87 -5.85 -3.06 13.48
N LEU A 88 -6.08 -1.85 12.95
CA LEU A 88 -5.48 -0.60 13.41
C LEU A 88 -6.34 0.12 14.46
N ALA A 89 -7.64 -0.16 14.48
CA ALA A 89 -8.56 0.36 15.48
C ALA A 89 -9.73 -0.59 15.75
N THR A 90 -10.29 -0.51 16.96
CA THR A 90 -11.53 -1.22 17.32
C THR A 90 -12.77 -0.48 16.80
N GLN A 91 -13.91 -1.16 16.83
CA GLN A 91 -15.17 -0.55 16.42
C GLN A 91 -15.57 0.62 17.32
N GLU A 92 -15.29 0.55 18.62
CA GLU A 92 -15.53 1.63 19.58
C GLU A 92 -14.67 2.86 19.26
N GLN A 93 -13.38 2.66 18.97
CA GLN A 93 -12.47 3.73 18.59
C GLN A 93 -12.97 4.45 17.32
N ILE A 94 -13.36 3.70 16.30
CA ILE A 94 -13.94 4.25 15.07
C ILE A 94 -15.24 5.05 15.36
N LYS A 95 -16.10 4.54 16.23
CA LYS A 95 -17.36 5.23 16.63
C LYS A 95 -17.07 6.52 17.40
N SER A 96 -16.01 6.55 18.21
CA SER A 96 -15.61 7.71 19.02
C SER A 96 -15.01 8.87 18.22
N VAL A 97 -14.68 8.69 16.94
CA VAL A 97 -14.19 9.78 16.09
C VAL A 97 -15.29 10.82 15.89
N LYS A 98 -15.08 12.01 16.46
CA LYS A 98 -15.99 13.18 16.44
C LYS A 98 -15.49 14.34 15.58
N THR A 99 -14.30 14.23 14.99
CA THR A 99 -13.70 15.25 14.12
C THR A 99 -14.63 15.60 12.94
N LYS A 100 -14.59 16.86 12.49
CA LYS A 100 -15.30 17.32 11.28
C LYS A 100 -14.29 17.91 10.29
N PRO A 101 -14.17 17.37 9.05
CA PRO A 101 -14.87 16.18 8.55
C PRO A 101 -14.41 14.90 9.27
N LYS A 102 -15.31 13.91 9.39
CA LYS A 102 -15.01 12.66 10.11
C LYS A 102 -13.91 11.84 9.43
N ALA A 103 -13.76 11.97 8.11
CA ALA A 103 -12.64 11.41 7.36
C ALA A 103 -11.28 11.82 7.95
N ALA A 104 -11.09 13.09 8.34
CA ALA A 104 -9.82 13.55 8.90
C ALA A 104 -9.46 12.80 10.20
N GLY A 105 -10.42 12.68 11.12
CA GLY A 105 -10.18 11.94 12.37
C GLY A 105 -10.00 10.43 12.17
N LEU A 106 -10.54 9.85 11.08
CA LEU A 106 -10.27 8.45 10.72
C LEU A 106 -8.85 8.27 10.16
N VAL A 107 -8.34 9.24 9.39
CA VAL A 107 -6.95 9.24 8.92
C VAL A 107 -5.98 9.35 10.09
N ASP A 108 -6.28 10.18 11.09
CA ASP A 108 -5.49 10.29 12.31
C ASP A 108 -5.43 8.95 13.06
N LEU A 109 -6.60 8.31 13.21
CA LEU A 109 -6.72 7.00 13.84
C LEU A 109 -5.94 5.89 13.09
N LEU A 110 -5.94 5.93 11.75
CA LEU A 110 -5.14 5.02 10.93
C LEU A 110 -3.64 5.23 11.18
N TRP A 111 -3.18 6.48 11.21
CA TRP A 111 -1.78 6.84 11.47
C TRP A 111 -1.31 6.34 12.83
N GLU A 112 -2.10 6.59 13.87
CA GLU A 112 -1.81 6.13 15.23
C GLU A 112 -1.75 4.60 15.32
N GLY A 113 -2.75 3.92 14.73
CA GLY A 113 -2.79 2.46 14.70
C GLY A 113 -1.63 1.85 13.93
N ALA A 114 -1.25 2.43 12.80
CA ALA A 114 -0.13 1.98 11.98
C ALA A 114 1.21 2.11 12.72
N ASN A 115 1.46 3.28 13.33
CA ASN A 115 2.68 3.50 14.12
C ASN A 115 2.76 2.61 15.36
N ARG A 116 1.63 2.34 16.03
CA ARG A 116 1.58 1.38 17.13
C ARG A 116 2.06 -0.01 16.68
N LYS A 117 1.56 -0.50 15.54
CA LYS A 117 2.02 -1.79 14.98
C LYS A 117 3.49 -1.79 14.57
N LEU A 118 3.99 -0.70 14.02
CA LEU A 118 5.41 -0.57 13.69
C LEU A 118 6.28 -0.61 14.95
N ALA A 119 5.87 0.07 16.02
CA ALA A 119 6.55 0.05 17.31
C ALA A 119 6.57 -1.36 17.92
N GLU A 120 5.43 -2.07 17.92
CA GLU A 120 5.33 -3.46 18.38
C GLU A 120 6.28 -4.40 17.61
N ARG A 121 6.40 -4.21 16.28
CA ARG A 121 7.33 -5.00 15.44
C ARG A 121 8.79 -4.75 15.80
N ARG A 122 9.17 -3.50 16.03
CA ARG A 122 10.55 -3.14 16.44
C ARG A 122 10.91 -3.78 17.78
N LEU A 123 10.00 -3.78 18.74
CA LEU A 123 10.21 -4.41 20.05
C LEU A 123 10.36 -5.93 19.95
N ARG A 124 9.57 -6.59 19.09
CA ARG A 124 9.67 -8.05 18.85
C ARG A 124 10.96 -8.44 18.13
N GLY A 125 11.43 -7.62 17.20
CA GLY A 125 12.70 -7.85 16.48
C GLY A 125 13.95 -7.51 17.28
N SER A 126 13.80 -6.90 18.47
CA SER A 126 14.90 -6.52 19.38
C SER A 126 15.01 -7.42 20.60
N SER A 127 14.25 -8.52 20.65
CA SER A 127 14.44 -9.56 21.67
C SER A 127 15.63 -10.44 21.26
N PRO A 128 16.65 -10.61 22.14
CA PRO A 128 17.86 -11.38 21.84
C PRO A 128 17.59 -12.87 21.60
#